data_AF-A0A1A3GK24-F1
#
_entry.id   AF-A0A1A3GK24-F1
#
_cell.length_a   1.000
_cell.length_b   1.000
_cell.length_c   1.000
_cell.angle_alpha   90.00
_cell.angle_beta   90.00
_cell.angle_gamma   90.00
#
_symmetry.space_group_name_H-M   'P 1'
#
loop_
_entity.id
_entity.type
_entity.pdbx_description
1 polymer ?
#
loop_
_entity_poly.entity_id
_entity_poly.type
_entity_poly.pdbx_seq_one_letter_code
_entity_poly.pdbx_strand_id
1 'polypeptide(L)'
;MNSAVNYHESLRNAARQLRHAATQSTSPTERIHSYIAAMIDHVYPAERCAKASVLASIWLNRAGPHVDQNDALVDELIEPLRAAIRVGCRTGEMSSPCPDTDAQAIFDLVTGMILTHGVLGRRASAEHIKGVVMDAVGHSLKLNRP
;
A
#
# COMPACT_ATOMS: atom_id res chain seq x y z
N MET A 1 -12.52 -16.52 21.05
CA MET A 1 -12.43 -16.44 19.57
C MET A 1 -11.00 -16.09 19.20
N ASN A 2 -10.35 -16.92 18.39
CA ASN A 2 -8.89 -16.87 18.15
C ASN A 2 -8.45 -15.59 17.42
N SER A 3 -7.56 -14.82 18.07
CA SER A 3 -7.00 -13.56 17.56
C SER A 3 -6.36 -13.70 16.17
N ALA A 4 -5.76 -14.86 15.85
CA ALA A 4 -5.17 -15.13 14.53
C ALA A 4 -6.20 -15.21 13.38
N VAL A 5 -7.43 -15.68 13.64
CA VAL A 5 -8.49 -15.77 12.61
C VAL A 5 -8.98 -14.37 12.24
N ASN A 6 -9.12 -13.49 13.23
CA ASN A 6 -9.53 -12.10 13.04
C ASN A 6 -8.48 -11.26 12.30
N TYR A 7 -7.20 -11.60 12.48
CA TYR A 7 -6.07 -10.98 11.79
C TYR A 7 -6.06 -11.28 10.28
N HIS A 8 -6.13 -12.56 9.90
CA HIS A 8 -6.15 -12.96 8.49
C HIS A 8 -7.36 -12.42 7.72
N GLU A 9 -8.53 -12.38 8.36
CA GLU A 9 -9.73 -11.83 7.72
C GLU A 9 -9.60 -10.31 7.49
N SER A 10 -9.06 -9.58 8.47
CA SER A 10 -8.79 -8.15 8.34
C SER A 10 -7.83 -7.85 7.19
N LEU A 11 -6.75 -8.64 7.05
CA LEU A 11 -5.81 -8.51 5.93
C LEU A 11 -6.46 -8.83 4.58
N ARG A 12 -7.24 -9.90 4.50
CA ARG A 12 -7.95 -10.25 3.27
C ARG A 12 -8.99 -9.20 2.89
N ASN A 13 -9.63 -8.56 3.86
CA ASN A 13 -10.51 -7.41 3.63
C ASN A 13 -9.73 -6.20 3.11
N ALA A 14 -8.56 -5.89 3.68
CA ALA A 14 -7.68 -4.84 3.20
C ALA A 14 -7.21 -5.12 1.76
N ALA A 15 -6.75 -6.32 1.45
CA ALA A 15 -6.35 -6.73 0.10
C ALA A 15 -7.48 -6.58 -0.92
N ARG A 16 -8.72 -6.94 -0.55
CA ARG A 16 -9.91 -6.71 -1.39
C ARG A 16 -10.16 -5.22 -1.63
N GLN A 17 -10.06 -4.38 -0.60
CA GLN A 17 -10.24 -2.93 -0.74
C GLN A 17 -9.17 -2.31 -1.63
N LEU A 18 -7.90 -2.68 -1.44
CA LEU A 18 -6.79 -2.18 -2.26
C LEU A 18 -6.92 -2.62 -3.71
N ARG A 19 -7.30 -3.87 -3.96
CA ARG A 19 -7.59 -4.37 -5.31
C ARG A 19 -8.74 -3.62 -5.96
N HIS A 20 -9.80 -3.34 -5.21
CA HIS A 20 -10.92 -2.55 -5.71
C HIS A 20 -10.47 -1.14 -6.09
N ALA A 21 -9.77 -0.44 -5.20
CA ALA A 21 -9.25 0.91 -5.47
C ALA A 21 -8.33 0.95 -6.72
N ALA A 22 -7.48 -0.07 -6.90
CA ALA A 22 -6.57 -0.18 -8.03
C ALA A 22 -7.23 -0.63 -9.34
N THR A 23 -8.53 -0.87 -9.39
CA THR A 23 -9.25 -1.34 -10.61
C THR A 23 -10.39 -0.43 -11.07
N GLN A 24 -10.74 0.58 -10.28
CA GLN A 24 -11.86 1.48 -10.58
C GLN A 24 -11.61 2.45 -11.74
N SER A 25 -10.35 2.82 -12.01
CA SER A 25 -10.01 3.73 -13.11
C SER A 25 -9.49 2.97 -14.33
N THR A 26 -9.62 3.57 -15.52
CA THR A 26 -8.92 3.12 -16.74
C THR A 26 -7.48 3.61 -16.80
N SER A 27 -7.12 4.70 -16.11
CA SER A 27 -5.74 5.21 -16.05
C SER A 27 -4.92 4.46 -15.00
N PRO A 28 -3.80 3.81 -15.38
CA PRO A 28 -2.78 3.27 -14.48
C PRO A 28 -2.32 4.25 -13.40
N THR A 29 -2.12 5.52 -13.73
CA THR A 29 -1.72 6.55 -12.75
C THR A 29 -2.78 6.74 -11.68
N GLU A 30 -4.05 6.87 -12.08
CA GLU A 30 -5.16 7.00 -11.12
C GLU A 30 -5.36 5.75 -10.27
N ARG A 31 -5.08 4.55 -10.82
CA ARG A 31 -5.09 3.29 -10.05
C ARG A 31 -4.04 3.31 -8.94
N ILE A 32 -2.82 3.77 -9.25
CA ILE A 32 -1.73 3.91 -8.27
C ILE A 32 -2.11 4.91 -7.18
N HIS A 33 -2.64 6.08 -7.57
CA HIS A 33 -3.07 7.09 -6.61
C HIS A 33 -4.21 6.58 -5.71
N SER A 34 -5.20 5.91 -6.28
CA SER A 34 -6.34 5.33 -5.55
C SER A 34 -5.87 4.24 -4.57
N TYR A 35 -4.92 3.40 -4.99
CA TYR A 35 -4.31 2.39 -4.14
C TYR A 35 -3.61 3.01 -2.92
N ILE A 36 -2.75 4.02 -3.15
CA ILE A 36 -2.02 4.74 -2.09
C ILE A 36 -3.00 5.43 -1.12
N ALA A 37 -4.01 6.12 -1.66
CA ALA A 37 -5.02 6.78 -0.85
C ALA A 37 -5.77 5.76 0.03
N ALA A 38 -6.18 4.62 -0.54
CA ALA A 38 -6.86 3.56 0.20
C ALA A 38 -5.98 2.96 1.33
N MET A 39 -4.67 2.79 1.11
CA MET A 39 -3.75 2.36 2.17
C MET A 39 -3.72 3.33 3.35
N ILE A 40 -3.61 4.64 3.05
CA ILE A 40 -3.53 5.68 4.09
C ILE A 40 -4.88 5.82 4.81
N ASP A 41 -5.99 5.82 4.05
CA ASP A 41 -7.36 5.90 4.58
C ASP A 41 -7.76 4.65 5.37
N HIS A 42 -7.10 3.51 5.17
CA HIS A 42 -7.34 2.35 6.01
C HIS A 42 -6.84 2.56 7.45
N VAL A 43 -5.86 3.45 7.66
CA VAL A 43 -5.17 3.60 8.94
C VAL A 43 -5.46 4.93 9.65
N TYR A 44 -5.77 5.98 8.89
CA TYR A 44 -5.99 7.32 9.45
C TYR A 44 -7.35 7.65 10.09
N PRO A 45 -8.47 6.91 9.87
CA PRO A 45 -9.72 7.16 10.59
C PRO A 45 -9.56 6.97 12.11
N ALA A 46 -10.24 7.82 12.88
CA ALA A 46 -9.99 8.21 14.27
C ALA A 46 -10.15 7.16 15.39
N GLU A 47 -9.92 5.86 15.14
CA GLU A 47 -9.93 4.79 16.16
C GLU A 47 -8.57 4.04 16.15
N ARG A 48 -7.59 4.69 16.79
CA ARG A 48 -6.16 4.73 16.43
C ARG A 48 -5.24 3.66 17.05
N CYS A 49 -5.58 2.36 17.08
CA CYS A 49 -4.54 1.38 17.47
C CYS A 49 -4.63 0.04 16.74
N ALA A 50 -5.84 -0.48 16.54
CA ALA A 50 -6.01 -1.84 16.04
C ALA A 50 -5.56 -2.00 14.57
N LYS A 51 -5.91 -1.07 13.67
CA LYS A 51 -5.61 -1.21 12.23
C LYS A 51 -4.15 -0.91 11.87
N ALA A 52 -3.55 0.10 12.52
CA ALA A 52 -2.12 0.33 12.43
C ALA A 52 -1.34 -0.88 12.98
N SER A 53 -1.84 -1.51 14.05
CA SER A 53 -1.29 -2.75 14.60
C SER A 53 -1.40 -3.93 13.63
N VAL A 54 -2.44 -4.02 12.79
CA VAL A 54 -2.54 -5.06 11.74
C VAL A 54 -1.43 -4.90 10.69
N LEU A 55 -1.22 -3.70 10.13
CA LEU A 55 -0.13 -3.47 9.18
C LEU A 55 1.26 -3.59 9.85
N ALA A 56 1.41 -3.11 11.09
CA ALA A 56 2.63 -3.30 11.87
C ALA A 56 2.91 -4.78 12.15
N SER A 57 1.87 -5.58 12.38
CA SER A 57 1.99 -7.03 12.59
C SER A 57 2.44 -7.75 11.32
N ILE A 58 2.10 -7.27 10.13
CA ILE A 58 2.67 -7.83 8.88
C ILE A 58 4.20 -7.66 8.89
N TRP A 59 4.66 -6.46 9.23
CA TRP A 59 6.08 -6.12 9.32
C TRP A 59 6.82 -6.87 10.44
N LEU A 60 6.23 -6.96 11.64
CA LEU A 60 6.83 -7.60 12.80
C LEU A 60 6.84 -9.13 12.69
N ASN A 61 5.84 -9.74 12.05
CA ASN A 61 5.75 -11.20 11.91
C ASN A 61 6.49 -11.75 10.67
N ARG A 62 7.15 -10.90 9.87
CA ARG A 62 8.08 -11.32 8.80
C ARG A 62 9.33 -12.04 9.33
N ALA A 63 9.59 -12.00 10.63
CA ALA A 63 10.69 -12.72 11.30
C ALA A 63 10.22 -13.92 12.15
N GLY A 64 8.93 -14.29 12.10
CA GLY A 64 8.33 -15.32 12.96
C GLY A 64 8.03 -16.65 12.25
N PRO A 65 7.47 -17.66 12.95
CA PRO A 65 7.21 -19.01 12.41
C PRO A 65 6.15 -19.09 11.28
N HIS A 66 5.62 -17.96 10.81
CA HIS A 66 4.60 -17.85 9.76
C HIS A 66 5.06 -17.01 8.54
N VAL A 67 6.37 -16.93 8.28
CA VAL A 67 6.96 -16.11 7.19
C VAL A 67 6.27 -16.37 5.85
N ASP A 68 6.16 -17.62 5.42
CA ASP A 68 5.62 -17.97 4.08
C ASP A 68 4.17 -17.50 3.88
N GLN A 69 3.34 -17.60 4.93
CA GLN A 69 1.95 -17.15 4.88
C GLN A 69 1.84 -15.63 4.86
N ASN A 70 2.71 -14.94 5.59
CA ASN A 70 2.77 -13.48 5.58
C ASN A 70 3.31 -12.95 4.26
N ASP A 71 4.29 -13.61 3.65
CA ASP A 71 4.83 -13.22 2.35
C ASP A 71 3.82 -13.41 1.22
N ALA A 72 3.05 -14.49 1.23
CA ALA A 72 1.94 -14.67 0.29
C ALA A 72 0.88 -13.55 0.43
N LEU A 73 0.57 -13.15 1.67
CA LEU A 73 -0.39 -12.06 1.93
C LEU A 73 0.17 -10.69 1.51
N VAL A 74 1.46 -10.45 1.72
CA VAL A 74 2.12 -9.22 1.25
C VAL A 74 2.13 -9.19 -0.28
N ASP A 75 2.41 -10.31 -0.93
CA ASP A 75 2.35 -10.38 -2.39
C ASP A 75 0.93 -10.08 -2.92
N GLU A 76 -0.11 -10.60 -2.28
CA GLU A 76 -1.51 -10.26 -2.59
C GLU A 76 -1.82 -8.76 -2.41
N LEU A 77 -1.22 -8.10 -1.42
CA LEU A 77 -1.39 -6.67 -1.16
C LEU A 77 -0.67 -5.81 -2.20
N ILE A 78 0.47 -6.27 -2.71
CA ILE A 78 1.32 -5.55 -3.68
C ILE A 78 0.84 -5.76 -5.12
N GLU A 79 0.25 -6.92 -5.43
CA GLU A 79 -0.14 -7.28 -6.79
C GLU A 79 -0.98 -6.22 -7.53
N PRO A 80 -1.97 -5.54 -6.91
CA PRO A 80 -2.72 -4.51 -7.62
C PRO A 80 -1.86 -3.33 -8.08
N LEU A 81 -0.85 -2.96 -7.28
CA LEU A 81 0.11 -1.90 -7.62
C LEU A 81 1.05 -2.37 -8.74
N ARG A 82 1.56 -3.59 -8.64
CA ARG A 82 2.39 -4.23 -9.67
C ARG A 82 1.67 -4.27 -11.01
N ALA A 83 0.41 -4.69 -11.01
CA ALA A 83 -0.43 -4.73 -12.20
C ALA A 83 -0.64 -3.33 -12.81
N ALA A 84 -0.91 -2.32 -11.97
CA ALA A 84 -1.06 -0.94 -12.44
C ALA A 84 0.23 -0.42 -13.10
N ILE A 85 1.40 -0.62 -12.48
CA ILE A 85 2.69 -0.19 -13.03
C ILE A 85 2.99 -0.90 -14.35
N ARG A 86 2.79 -2.22 -14.42
CA ARG A 86 2.99 -3.00 -15.65
C ARG A 86 2.05 -2.55 -16.79
N VAL A 87 0.80 -2.19 -16.48
CA VAL A 87 -0.10 -1.62 -17.49
C VAL A 87 0.40 -0.25 -17.95
N GLY A 88 0.76 0.63 -17.02
CA GLY A 88 1.27 1.96 -17.34
C GLY A 88 2.55 1.95 -18.19
N CYS A 89 3.48 1.04 -17.91
CA CYS A 89 4.67 0.86 -18.74
C CYS A 89 4.33 0.37 -20.15
N ARG A 90 3.31 -0.50 -20.29
CA ARG A 90 2.86 -0.98 -21.61
C ARG A 90 2.10 0.09 -22.40
N THR A 91 1.34 0.95 -21.73
CA THR A 91 0.58 2.05 -22.37
C THR A 91 1.43 3.30 -22.62
N GLY A 92 2.64 3.37 -22.05
CA GLY A 92 3.54 4.52 -22.17
C GLY A 92 3.20 5.67 -21.21
N GLU A 93 2.29 5.46 -20.25
CA GLU A 93 1.92 6.47 -19.25
C GLU A 93 2.99 6.66 -18.16
N MET A 94 3.87 5.67 -17.99
CA MET A 94 4.97 5.71 -17.01
C MET A 94 6.16 4.87 -17.48
N SER A 95 7.32 5.07 -16.85
CA SER A 95 8.55 4.36 -17.19
C SER A 95 9.19 3.78 -15.93
N SER A 96 9.30 2.46 -15.89
CA SER A 96 9.99 1.71 -14.84
C SER A 96 10.87 0.63 -15.48
N PRO A 97 12.16 0.51 -15.09
CA PRO A 97 13.02 -0.58 -15.53
C PRO A 97 12.71 -1.89 -14.81
N CYS A 98 12.09 -1.84 -13.62
CA CYS A 98 11.81 -2.99 -12.77
C CYS A 98 10.45 -2.80 -12.06
N PRO A 99 9.31 -2.99 -12.76
CA PRO A 99 7.97 -2.74 -12.22
C PRO A 99 7.67 -3.43 -10.90
N ASP A 100 8.21 -4.64 -10.71
CA ASP A 100 7.97 -5.44 -9.51
C ASP A 100 8.73 -4.90 -8.31
N THR A 101 9.97 -4.45 -8.51
CA THR A 101 10.80 -3.81 -7.48
C THR A 101 10.22 -2.45 -7.10
N ASP A 102 9.76 -1.68 -8.07
CA ASP A 102 9.14 -0.37 -7.81
C ASP A 102 7.82 -0.52 -7.04
N ALA A 103 6.99 -1.51 -7.37
CA ALA A 103 5.78 -1.82 -6.61
C ALA A 103 6.09 -2.15 -5.14
N GLN A 104 7.12 -2.97 -4.89
CA GLN A 104 7.57 -3.29 -3.53
C GLN A 104 8.06 -2.05 -2.79
N ALA A 105 8.92 -1.24 -3.43
CA ALA A 105 9.48 -0.03 -2.83
C ALA A 105 8.40 1.00 -2.46
N ILE A 106 7.39 1.17 -3.32
CA ILE A 106 6.25 2.04 -3.04
C ILE A 106 5.43 1.50 -1.86
N PHE A 107 5.13 0.20 -1.82
CA PHE A 107 4.43 -0.41 -0.69
C PHE A 107 5.19 -0.21 0.63
N ASP A 108 6.50 -0.42 0.63
CA ASP A 108 7.36 -0.24 1.79
C ASP A 108 7.42 1.23 2.23
N LEU A 109 7.47 2.17 1.29
CA LEU A 109 7.42 3.61 1.57
C LEU A 109 6.11 4.00 2.26
N VAL A 110 4.96 3.60 1.71
CA VAL A 110 3.65 4.00 2.27
C VAL A 110 3.44 3.36 3.63
N THR A 111 3.76 2.07 3.78
CA THR A 111 3.66 1.39 5.08
C THR A 111 4.62 1.98 6.11
N GLY A 112 5.86 2.32 5.73
CA GLY A 112 6.83 3.00 6.61
C GLY A 112 6.36 4.37 7.10
N MET A 113 5.73 5.16 6.21
CA MET A 113 5.12 6.44 6.57
C MET A 113 3.94 6.26 7.54
N ILE A 114 3.08 5.27 7.29
CA ILE A 114 1.97 4.91 8.17
C ILE A 114 2.48 4.52 9.56
N LEU A 115 3.52 3.69 9.65
CA LEU A 115 4.10 3.29 10.94
C LEU A 115 4.71 4.50 11.68
N THR A 116 5.46 5.33 10.95
CA THR A 116 6.15 6.50 11.53
C THR A 116 5.17 7.55 12.08
N HIS A 117 4.09 7.83 11.35
CA HIS A 117 3.15 8.89 11.74
C HIS A 117 1.91 8.37 12.48
N GLY A 118 1.48 7.15 12.19
CA GLY A 118 0.32 6.52 12.82
C GLY A 118 0.64 5.78 14.13
N VAL A 119 1.82 5.16 14.25
CA VAL A 119 2.20 4.36 15.44
C VAL A 119 3.18 5.12 16.35
N LEU A 120 4.19 5.80 15.79
CA LEU A 120 5.22 6.48 16.58
C LEU A 120 4.85 7.94 16.98
N GLY A 121 3.62 8.37 16.69
CA GLY A 121 3.06 9.62 17.23
C GLY A 121 3.54 10.92 16.59
N ARG A 122 4.26 10.89 15.45
CA ARG A 122 4.62 12.10 14.70
C ARG A 122 3.37 12.67 14.00
N ARG A 123 2.85 13.80 14.48
CA ARG A 123 1.62 14.41 13.95
C ARG A 123 1.82 14.90 12.50
N ALA A 124 1.18 14.22 11.57
CA ALA A 124 0.89 14.68 10.21
C ALA A 124 -0.57 14.31 9.87
N SER A 125 -1.25 15.13 9.07
CA SER A 125 -2.59 14.78 8.57
C SER A 125 -2.51 13.70 7.48
N ALA A 126 -3.62 12.99 7.25
CA ALA A 126 -3.69 12.00 6.19
C ALA A 126 -3.41 12.64 4.81
N GLU A 127 -3.94 13.84 4.59
CA GLU A 127 -3.78 14.63 3.38
C GLU A 127 -2.32 15.01 3.13
N HIS A 128 -1.60 15.38 4.19
CA HIS A 128 -0.18 15.69 4.09
C HIS A 128 0.63 14.46 3.65
N ILE A 129 0.38 13.30 4.25
CA ILE A 129 1.09 12.07 3.91
C ILE A 129 0.74 11.63 2.49
N LYS A 130 -0.54 11.71 2.09
CA LYS A 130 -0.97 11.43 0.72
C LYS A 130 -0.20 12.29 -0.27
N GLY A 131 -0.13 13.60 -0.03
CA GLY A 131 0.61 14.54 -0.90
C GLY A 131 2.09 14.15 -1.03
N VAL A 132 2.79 13.99 0.08
CA VAL A 132 4.22 13.63 0.10
C VAL A 132 4.50 12.32 -0.64
N VAL A 133 3.68 11.29 -0.38
CA VAL A 133 3.83 9.98 -1.03
C VAL A 133 3.52 10.07 -2.52
N MET A 134 2.41 10.71 -2.91
CA MET A 134 2.03 10.84 -4.32
C MET A 134 3.10 11.59 -5.12
N ASP A 135 3.67 12.65 -4.55
CA ASP A 135 4.77 13.38 -5.18
C ASP A 135 6.00 12.48 -5.36
N ALA A 136 6.42 11.74 -4.32
CA ALA A 136 7.56 10.84 -4.40
C ALA A 136 7.36 9.73 -5.45
N VAL A 137 6.18 9.11 -5.46
CA VAL A 137 5.82 8.07 -6.44
C VAL A 137 5.80 8.64 -7.86
N GLY A 138 5.22 9.83 -8.05
CA GLY A 138 5.17 10.50 -9.34
C GLY A 138 6.55 10.75 -9.95
N HIS A 139 7.51 11.18 -9.13
CA HIS A 139 8.90 11.35 -9.56
C HIS A 139 9.57 10.01 -9.89
N SER A 140 9.34 8.97 -9.06
CA SER A 140 9.98 7.66 -9.24
C SER A 140 9.54 6.94 -10.52
N LEU A 141 8.26 7.02 -10.87
CA LEU A 141 7.69 6.36 -12.04
C LEU A 141 7.73 7.22 -13.31
N LYS A 142 8.28 8.45 -13.21
CA LYS A 142 8.29 9.44 -14.29
C LYS A 142 6.91 9.63 -14.91
N LEU A 143 5.90 9.78 -14.06
CA LEU A 143 4.52 9.96 -14.51
C LEU A 143 4.45 11.22 -15.38
N ASN A 144 3.82 11.10 -16.55
CA ASN A 144 3.57 12.26 -17.39
C ASN A 144 2.69 13.25 -16.59
N ARG A 145 3.14 14.50 -16.44
CA ARG A 145 2.26 15.56 -15.95
C ARG A 145 1.12 15.75 -16.97
N PRO A 146 -0.13 15.96 -16.50
CA PRO A 146 -1.25 16.26 -17.39
C PRO A 146 -0.97 17.51 -18.24
#